data_AF-A0A064CNK7-F1
#
_entry.id   AF-A0A064CNK7-F1
#
_cell.length_a   1.000
_cell.length_b   1.000
_cell.length_c   1.000
_cell.angle_alpha   90.00
_cell.angle_beta   90.00
_cell.angle_gamma   90.00
#
_symmetry.space_group_name_H-M   'P 1'
#
loop_
_entity.id
_entity.type
_entity.pdbx_description
1 polymer ?
#
loop_
_entity_poly.entity_id
_entity_poly.type
_entity_poly.pdbx_seq_one_letter_code
_entity_poly.pdbx_strand_id
1 'polypeptide(L)'
;MTTRLTPGRRLRRDLDSAAHNLGMEWSETDLALTLPTIEVTRDRIEALRGKFADEVDRDGSLAVRAVQLASELRQLEAQLGRLVASLGLDEDDEPGPPKSPRHQAAAQTRWDKRSHRQQAV
;
A
#
# COMPACT_ATOMS: atom_id res chain seq x y z
N MET A 1 -23.52 21.93 -9.06
CA MET A 1 -22.96 20.55 -9.02
C MET A 1 -21.67 20.60 -8.25
N THR A 2 -21.66 20.16 -6.99
CA THR A 2 -20.41 20.02 -6.21
C THR A 2 -19.68 18.78 -6.69
N THR A 3 -18.55 18.96 -7.37
CA THR A 3 -17.68 17.87 -7.82
C THR A 3 -17.27 17.04 -6.61
N ARG A 4 -17.76 15.79 -6.49
CA ARG A 4 -17.34 14.91 -5.41
C ARG A 4 -15.84 14.68 -5.54
N LEU A 5 -15.07 15.01 -4.50
CA LEU A 5 -13.64 14.70 -4.43
C LEU A 5 -13.43 13.19 -4.60
N THR A 6 -12.43 12.80 -5.39
CA THR A 6 -12.02 11.39 -5.49
C THR A 6 -11.39 10.94 -4.17
N PRO A 7 -11.39 9.63 -3.86
CA PRO A 7 -10.67 9.08 -2.71
C PRO A 7 -9.21 9.54 -2.63
N GLY A 8 -8.50 9.58 -3.75
CA GLY A 8 -7.12 10.04 -3.88
C GLY A 8 -6.99 11.50 -3.47
N ARG A 9 -7.82 12.39 -4.02
CA ARG A 9 -7.78 13.82 -3.64
C ARG A 9 -8.16 14.07 -2.18
N ARG A 10 -9.04 13.24 -1.59
CA ARG A 10 -9.31 13.31 -0.15
C ARG A 10 -8.07 12.95 0.66
N LEU A 11 -7.42 11.83 0.32
CA LEU A 11 -6.17 11.42 0.96
C LEU A 11 -5.08 12.49 0.81
N ARG A 12 -4.92 13.09 -0.38
CA ARG A 12 -3.97 14.19 -0.59
C ARG A 12 -4.21 15.34 0.38
N ARG A 13 -5.45 15.79 0.51
CA ARG A 13 -5.81 16.87 1.44
C ARG A 13 -5.50 16.50 2.89
N ASP A 14 -5.74 15.26 3.27
CA ASP A 14 -5.45 14.78 4.63
C ASP A 14 -3.93 14.74 4.88
N LEU A 15 -3.13 14.33 3.88
CA LEU A 15 -1.66 14.38 3.93
C LEU A 15 -1.13 15.82 3.98
N ASP A 16 -1.65 16.73 3.15
CA ASP A 16 -1.28 18.15 3.19
C ASP A 16 -1.57 18.77 4.56
N SER A 17 -2.70 18.38 5.17
CA SER A 17 -3.07 18.82 6.52
C SER A 17 -2.11 18.27 7.58
N ALA A 18 -1.71 17.00 7.45
CA ALA A 18 -0.73 16.38 8.34
C ALA A 18 0.63 17.07 8.25
N ALA A 19 1.15 17.29 7.03
CA ALA A 19 2.42 18.01 6.82
C ALA A 19 2.36 19.43 7.39
N HIS A 20 1.25 20.15 7.15
CA HIS A 20 1.08 21.50 7.71
C HIS A 20 1.11 21.51 9.25
N ASN A 21 0.43 20.56 9.89
CA ASN A 21 0.42 20.45 11.36
C ASN A 21 1.81 20.14 11.93
N LEU A 22 2.67 19.45 11.17
CA LEU A 22 4.06 19.17 11.52
C LEU A 22 5.02 20.31 11.15
N GLY A 23 4.54 21.38 10.50
CA GLY A 23 5.40 22.43 9.97
C GLY A 23 6.32 21.97 8.83
N MET A 24 6.00 20.84 8.19
CA MET A 24 6.75 20.26 7.09
C MET A 24 6.33 20.92 5.76
N GLU A 25 7.33 21.17 4.90
CA GLU A 25 7.10 21.53 3.50
C GLU A 25 7.42 20.33 2.60
N TRP A 26 6.58 20.11 1.59
CA TRP A 26 6.81 19.05 0.62
C TRP A 26 8.03 19.33 -0.24
N SER A 27 8.86 18.31 -0.45
CA SER A 27 9.93 18.40 -1.44
C SER A 27 9.35 18.50 -2.86
N GLU A 28 10.14 19.04 -3.80
CA GLU A 28 9.74 19.06 -5.22
C GLU A 28 9.44 17.66 -5.76
N THR A 29 10.21 16.65 -5.33
CA THR A 29 10.00 15.24 -5.68
C THR A 29 8.66 14.74 -5.18
N ASP A 30 8.26 15.10 -3.95
CA ASP A 30 6.98 14.67 -3.40
C ASP A 30 5.80 15.31 -4.11
N LEU A 31 5.91 16.60 -4.40
CA LEU A 31 4.90 17.33 -5.17
C LEU A 31 4.74 16.77 -6.59
N ALA A 32 5.85 16.47 -7.26
CA ALA A 32 5.85 16.06 -8.67
C ALA A 32 5.54 14.58 -8.88
N LEU A 33 5.95 13.70 -7.95
CA LEU A 33 5.93 12.25 -8.15
C LEU A 33 5.20 11.51 -7.03
N THR A 34 5.62 11.68 -5.78
CA THR A 34 5.15 10.83 -4.66
C THR A 34 3.66 11.03 -4.41
N LEU A 35 3.22 12.28 -4.20
CA LEU A 35 1.83 12.60 -3.88
C LEU A 35 0.87 12.29 -5.04
N PRO A 36 1.16 12.62 -6.32
CA PRO A 36 0.35 12.17 -7.45
C PRO A 36 0.24 10.65 -7.55
N THR A 37 1.32 9.92 -7.27
CA THR A 37 1.31 8.44 -7.30
C THR A 37 0.44 7.88 -6.19
N ILE A 38 0.47 8.48 -4.99
CA ILE A 38 -0.40 8.12 -3.86
C ILE A 38 -1.88 8.34 -4.23
N GLU A 39 -2.22 9.48 -4.83
CA GLU A 39 -3.59 9.81 -5.25
C GLU A 39 -4.14 8.76 -6.23
N VAL A 40 -3.40 8.50 -7.31
CA VAL A 40 -3.80 7.53 -8.35
C VAL A 40 -3.89 6.12 -7.77
N THR A 41 -2.94 5.73 -6.91
CA THR A 41 -2.96 4.42 -6.25
C THR A 41 -4.20 4.27 -5.37
N ARG A 42 -4.56 5.30 -4.61
CA ARG A 42 -5.76 5.29 -3.76
C ARG A 42 -7.04 5.22 -4.58
N ASP A 43 -7.14 5.96 -5.68
CA ASP A 43 -8.29 5.89 -6.59
C ASP A 43 -8.44 4.50 -7.22
N ARG A 44 -7.31 3.87 -7.61
CA ARG A 44 -7.32 2.49 -8.14
C ARG A 44 -7.77 1.47 -7.10
N ILE A 45 -7.33 1.60 -5.85
CA ILE A 45 -7.80 0.73 -4.74
C ILE A 45 -9.31 0.83 -4.59
N GLU A 46 -9.87 2.04 -4.58
CA GLU A 46 -11.32 2.22 -4.44
C GLU A 46 -12.09 1.58 -5.60
N ALA A 47 -11.62 1.78 -6.84
CA ALA A 47 -12.24 1.17 -8.02
C ALA A 47 -12.19 -0.36 -7.97
N LEU A 48 -11.08 -0.95 -7.50
CA LEU A 48 -10.94 -2.39 -7.37
C LEU A 48 -11.77 -2.96 -6.21
N ARG A 49 -11.96 -2.22 -5.11
CA ARG A 49 -12.86 -2.61 -4.02
C ARG A 49 -14.31 -2.73 -4.51
N GLY A 50 -14.77 -1.77 -5.31
CA GLY A 50 -16.09 -1.86 -5.95
C GLY A 50 -16.23 -3.11 -6.83
N LYS A 51 -15.26 -3.34 -7.73
CA LYS A 51 -15.24 -4.54 -8.58
C LYS A 51 -15.17 -5.84 -7.81
N PHE A 52 -14.43 -5.86 -6.69
CA PHE A 52 -14.33 -7.03 -5.84
C PHE A 52 -15.68 -7.33 -5.17
N ALA A 53 -16.36 -6.32 -4.64
CA ALA A 53 -17.70 -6.49 -4.08
C ALA A 53 -18.68 -7.03 -5.13
N ASP A 54 -18.71 -6.44 -6.33
CA ASP A 54 -19.57 -6.89 -7.44
C ASP A 54 -19.31 -8.35 -7.83
N GLU A 55 -18.04 -8.78 -7.82
CA GLU A 55 -17.65 -10.16 -8.16
C GLU A 55 -18.01 -11.15 -7.06
N VAL A 56 -17.79 -10.77 -5.81
CA VAL A 56 -18.17 -11.58 -4.64
C VAL A 56 -19.68 -11.79 -4.59
N ASP A 57 -20.45 -10.74 -4.86
CA ASP A 57 -21.92 -10.81 -4.87
C ASP A 57 -22.45 -11.66 -6.03
N ARG A 58 -21.77 -11.66 -7.19
CA ARG A 58 -22.18 -12.44 -8.37
C ARG A 58 -21.83 -13.92 -8.26
N ASP A 59 -20.56 -14.22 -7.98
CA ASP A 59 -19.98 -15.55 -8.19
C ASP A 59 -19.38 -16.15 -6.88
N GLY A 60 -19.47 -15.41 -5.78
CA GLY A 60 -18.94 -15.81 -4.47
C GLY A 60 -17.47 -15.48 -4.27
N SER A 61 -17.03 -15.47 -3.01
CA SER A 61 -15.68 -15.05 -2.61
C SER A 61 -14.54 -15.95 -3.09
N LEU A 62 -14.86 -17.18 -3.50
CA LEU A 62 -13.89 -18.17 -3.99
C LEU A 62 -13.80 -18.21 -5.52
N ALA A 63 -14.58 -17.38 -6.23
CA ALA A 63 -14.43 -17.23 -7.66
C ALA A 63 -13.00 -16.81 -8.01
N VAL A 64 -12.42 -17.38 -9.08
CA VAL A 64 -11.03 -17.12 -9.49
C VAL A 64 -10.75 -15.62 -9.61
N ARG A 65 -11.69 -14.88 -10.21
CA ARG A 65 -11.58 -13.43 -10.39
C ARG A 65 -11.66 -12.66 -9.07
N ALA A 66 -12.52 -13.08 -8.13
CA ALA A 66 -12.58 -12.48 -6.79
C ALA A 66 -11.25 -12.67 -6.04
N VAL A 67 -10.64 -13.86 -6.13
CA VAL A 67 -9.32 -14.15 -5.54
C VAL A 67 -8.22 -13.29 -6.18
N GLN A 68 -8.24 -13.12 -7.50
CA GLN A 68 -7.29 -12.25 -8.22
C GLN A 68 -7.43 -10.80 -7.77
N LEU A 69 -8.64 -10.25 -7.74
CA LEU A 69 -8.92 -8.89 -7.27
C LEU A 69 -8.46 -8.70 -5.81
N ALA A 70 -8.73 -9.67 -4.93
CA ALA A 70 -8.28 -9.62 -3.54
C ALA A 70 -6.74 -9.65 -3.42
N SER A 71 -6.04 -10.34 -4.31
CA SER A 71 -4.58 -10.33 -4.33
C SER A 71 -4.01 -8.98 -4.80
N GLU A 72 -4.59 -8.39 -5.84
CA GLU A 72 -4.17 -7.08 -6.36
C GLU A 72 -4.46 -5.96 -5.35
N LEU A 73 -5.63 -6.00 -4.68
CA LEU A 73 -5.97 -5.08 -3.61
C LEU A 73 -4.94 -5.10 -2.48
N ARG A 74 -4.57 -6.27 -1.97
CA ARG A 74 -3.56 -6.40 -0.92
C ARG A 74 -2.19 -5.86 -1.35
N GLN A 75 -1.80 -6.08 -2.61
CA GLN A 75 -0.54 -5.57 -3.14
C GLN A 75 -0.54 -4.03 -3.22
N LEU A 76 -1.61 -3.44 -3.73
CA LEU A 76 -1.75 -1.99 -3.85
C LEU A 76 -1.88 -1.32 -2.48
N GLU A 77 -2.61 -1.91 -1.53
CA GLU A 77 -2.71 -1.40 -0.15
C GLU A 77 -1.34 -1.41 0.54
N ALA A 78 -0.56 -2.49 0.37
CA ALA A 78 0.81 -2.55 0.89
C ALA A 78 1.74 -1.54 0.20
N GLN A 79 1.58 -1.30 -1.11
CA GLN A 79 2.34 -0.28 -1.83
C GLN A 79 1.97 1.12 -1.37
N LEU A 80 0.69 1.42 -1.23
CA LEU A 80 0.19 2.70 -0.73
C LEU A 80 0.75 2.99 0.66
N GLY A 81 0.71 2.00 1.57
CA GLY A 81 1.29 2.13 2.90
C GLY A 81 2.79 2.47 2.86
N ARG A 82 3.57 1.84 1.96
CA ARG A 82 5.00 2.16 1.79
C ARG A 82 5.23 3.57 1.25
N LEU A 83 4.42 4.01 0.28
CA LEU A 83 4.53 5.35 -0.30
C LEU A 83 4.18 6.43 0.72
N VAL A 84 3.14 6.22 1.53
CA VAL A 84 2.77 7.15 2.60
C VAL A 84 3.85 7.18 3.68
N ALA A 85 4.36 6.02 4.11
CA ALA A 85 5.44 5.96 5.09
C ALA A 85 6.73 6.65 4.61
N SER A 86 7.03 6.61 3.31
CA SER A 86 8.21 7.31 2.77
C SER A 86 8.11 8.84 2.80
N LEU A 87 6.93 9.40 3.10
CA LEU A 87 6.77 10.86 3.29
C LEU A 87 7.32 11.35 4.63
N GLY A 88 7.67 10.45 5.56
CA GLY A 88 8.29 10.82 6.84
C GLY A 88 7.37 11.67 7.74
N LEU A 89 6.05 11.44 7.70
CA LEU A 89 5.07 12.19 8.50
C LEU A 89 5.00 11.75 9.98
N ASP A 90 5.92 10.92 10.44
CA ASP A 90 5.98 10.47 11.83
C ASP A 90 6.90 11.41 12.62
N GLU A 91 6.48 11.87 13.82
CA GLU A 91 7.28 12.78 14.67
C GLU A 91 8.56 12.13 15.22
N ASP A 92 8.63 10.80 15.21
CA ASP A 92 9.76 10.02 15.71
C ASP A 92 10.60 9.50 14.53
N ASP A 93 11.61 10.27 14.15
CA ASP A 93 12.66 9.91 13.20
C ASP A 93 13.62 8.82 13.78
N GLU A 94 13.11 7.94 14.66
CA GLU A 94 13.83 6.75 15.07
C GLU A 94 13.56 5.65 14.03
N PRO A 95 14.62 5.12 13.36
CA PRO A 95 14.44 3.96 12.50
C PRO A 95 13.85 2.84 13.35
N GLY A 96 12.60 2.46 13.03
CA GLY A 96 11.88 1.41 13.75
C GLY A 96 12.77 0.17 13.94
N PRO A 97 12.68 -0.51 15.10
CA PRO A 97 13.64 -1.52 15.48
C PRO A 97 13.82 -2.54 14.35
N PRO A 98 15.07 -2.91 14.01
CA PRO A 98 15.36 -3.79 12.89
C PRO A 98 14.49 -5.05 13.00
N LYS A 99 13.89 -5.47 11.88
CA LYS A 99 13.01 -6.66 11.83
C LYS A 99 13.67 -7.79 12.60
N SER A 100 12.92 -8.42 13.51
CA SER A 100 13.46 -9.50 14.35
C SER A 100 14.23 -10.52 13.50
N PRO A 101 15.31 -11.13 14.01
CA PRO A 101 16.10 -12.13 13.28
C PRO A 101 15.23 -13.25 12.68
N ARG A 102 14.13 -13.61 13.35
CA ARG A 102 13.14 -14.60 12.89
C ARG A 102 12.42 -14.17 11.60
N HIS A 103 12.06 -12.89 11.48
CA HIS A 103 11.44 -12.34 10.27
C HIS A 103 12.42 -12.27 9.10
N GLN A 104 13.68 -11.92 9.37
CA GLN A 104 14.73 -11.90 8.35
C GLN A 104 15.04 -13.32 7.86
N ALA A 105 15.18 -14.28 8.78
CA ALA A 105 15.41 -15.69 8.44
C ALA A 105 14.27 -16.28 7.60
N ALA A 106 13.01 -16.02 7.96
CA ALA A 106 11.86 -16.49 7.19
C ALA A 106 11.81 -15.89 5.76
N ALA A 107 12.23 -14.63 5.61
CA ALA A 107 12.36 -14.01 4.29
C ALA A 107 13.52 -14.61 3.48
N GLN A 108 14.66 -14.87 4.15
CA GLN A 108 15.84 -15.51 3.55
C GLN A 108 15.49 -16.91 3.04
N THR A 109 14.83 -17.75 3.86
CA THR A 109 14.44 -19.12 3.49
C THR A 109 13.55 -19.18 2.26
N ARG A 110 12.67 -18.19 2.06
CA ARG A 110 11.79 -18.12 0.88
C ARG A 110 12.53 -17.90 -0.44
N TRP A 111 13.71 -17.29 -0.39
CA TRP A 111 14.51 -16.95 -1.58
C TRP A 111 15.73 -17.87 -1.74
N ASP A 112 16.11 -18.60 -0.68
CA ASP A 112 17.26 -19.49 -0.69
C ASP A 112 16.94 -20.83 -1.37
N LYS A 113 17.33 -20.96 -2.65
CA LYS A 113 17.14 -22.17 -3.48
C LYS A 113 17.76 -23.44 -2.89
N ARG A 114 18.67 -23.33 -1.91
CA ARG A 114 19.27 -24.47 -1.20
C ARG A 114 18.35 -25.13 -0.18
N SER A 115 17.42 -24.39 0.43
CA SER A 115 16.54 -24.93 1.50
C SER A 115 15.56 -25.99 0.98
N HIS A 116 15.12 -25.86 -0.27
CA HIS A 116 14.20 -26.80 -0.91
C HIS A 116 14.84 -28.13 -1.35
N ARG A 117 16.17 -28.28 -1.29
CA ARG A 117 16.87 -29.46 -1.81
C ARG A 117 17.22 -30.51 -0.74
N GLN A 118 17.01 -30.21 0.54
CA GLN A 118 17.40 -31.11 1.66
C GLN A 118 16.24 -31.90 2.30
N GLN A 119 15.00 -31.74 1.82
CA GLN A 119 13.84 -32.54 2.30
C GLN A 119 13.45 -33.70 1.35
N ALA A 120 14.32 -34.04 0.40
CA ALA A 120 14.12 -35.16 -0.52
C ALA A 120 15.28 -36.16 -0.41
N VAL A 121 15.47 -36.74 0.78
CA VAL A 121 16.11 -38.05 1.02
C VAL A 121 15.42 -38.71 2.21
#